data_AF-A0A9D5IYJ5-F1
#
_entry.id   AF-A0A9D5IYJ5-F1
#
_cell.length_a   1.000
_cell.length_b   1.000
_cell.length_c   1.000
_cell.angle_alpha   90.00
_cell.angle_beta   90.00
_cell.angle_gamma   90.00
#
_symmetry.space_group_name_H-M   'P 1'
#
loop_
_entity.id
_entity.type
_entity.pdbx_description
1 polymer ?
#
loop_
_entity_poly.entity_id
_entity_poly.type
_entity_poly.pdbx_seq_one_letter_code
_entity_poly.pdbx_strand_id
1 'polypeptide(L)'
;MSWKSGETWNFTLITGTNREKTFEELMKPGSQITKEDFVKITVTGIEQIKKVIDLMPADEQILWGGMDLTGQVPEGTVYFTFPPQKLIDELVEYCKNRKITLYSLKEP
;
A
#
# COMPACT_ATOMS: atom_id res chain seq x y z
N MET A 1 -0.34 2.38 0.67
CA MET A 1 -1.82 2.35 0.57
C MET A 1 -2.27 1.10 -0.17
N SER A 2 -3.50 0.63 0.09
CA SER A 2 -4.12 -0.49 -0.65
C SER A 2 -5.60 -0.25 -0.87
N TRP A 3 -6.17 -0.87 -1.91
CA TRP A 3 -7.62 -0.86 -2.18
C TRP A 3 -8.03 -2.12 -2.95
N LYS A 4 -9.31 -2.48 -2.85
CA LYS A 4 -9.90 -3.58 -3.59
C LYS A 4 -10.55 -3.06 -4.87
N SER A 5 -10.32 -3.72 -6.00
CA SER A 5 -11.01 -3.49 -7.27
C SER A 5 -11.47 -4.83 -7.83
N GLY A 6 -12.79 -5.06 -7.84
CA GLY A 6 -13.37 -6.37 -8.09
C GLY A 6 -12.85 -7.39 -7.07
N GLU A 7 -12.23 -8.47 -7.55
CA GLU A 7 -11.63 -9.52 -6.70
C GLU A 7 -10.14 -9.27 -6.41
N THR A 8 -9.55 -8.21 -6.98
CA THR A 8 -8.11 -7.96 -6.92
C THR A 8 -7.75 -6.89 -5.90
N TRP A 9 -6.60 -7.09 -5.25
CA TRP A 9 -5.98 -6.09 -4.38
C TRP A 9 -4.94 -5.29 -5.14
N ASN A 10 -4.99 -3.98 -4.99
CA ASN A 10 -4.02 -3.06 -5.54
C ASN A 10 -3.26 -2.39 -4.39
N PHE A 11 -1.99 -2.09 -4.64
CA PHE A 11 -1.08 -1.52 -3.68
C PHE A 11 -0.32 -0.38 -4.32
N THR A 12 -0.21 0.73 -3.58
CA THR A 12 0.67 1.83 -3.95
C THR A 12 1.66 2.07 -2.82
N LEU A 13 2.94 1.95 -3.13
CA LEU A 13 4.07 2.36 -2.29
C LEU A 13 4.58 3.71 -2.81
N ILE A 14 4.80 4.64 -1.89
CA ILE A 14 5.41 5.93 -2.20
C ILE A 14 6.55 6.23 -1.25
N THR A 15 7.54 7.02 -1.69
CA THR A 15 8.47 7.67 -0.76
C THR A 15 7.73 8.76 0.01
N GLY A 16 8.07 8.93 1.29
CA GLY A 16 7.47 9.96 2.14
C GLY A 16 7.71 11.35 1.55
N THR A 17 6.67 12.18 1.49
CA THR A 17 6.78 13.57 1.03
C THR A 17 6.07 14.51 1.98
N ASN A 18 6.57 15.73 2.16
CA ASN A 18 5.92 16.80 2.95
C ASN A 18 4.70 17.43 2.25
N ARG A 19 4.01 16.69 1.37
CA ARG A 19 2.87 17.17 0.59
C ARG A 19 1.74 16.16 0.62
N GLU A 20 0.51 16.65 0.81
CA GLU A 20 -0.71 15.89 0.60
C GLU A 20 -0.76 15.29 -0.83
N LYS A 21 -1.38 14.11 -0.91
CA LYS A 21 -1.55 13.34 -2.15
C LYS A 21 -3.03 13.07 -2.33
N THR A 22 -3.53 13.22 -3.56
CA THR A 22 -4.94 12.95 -3.83
C THR A 22 -5.20 11.45 -3.97
N PHE A 23 -6.45 11.07 -3.74
CA PHE A 23 -6.91 9.68 -3.92
C PHE A 23 -6.63 9.18 -5.35
N GLU A 24 -6.96 9.98 -6.36
CA GLU A 24 -6.72 9.67 -7.77
C GLU A 24 -5.24 9.51 -8.10
N GLU A 25 -4.38 10.37 -7.54
CA GLU A 25 -2.93 10.30 -7.73
C GLU A 25 -2.40 8.96 -7.24
N LEU A 26 -2.81 8.53 -6.05
CA LEU A 26 -2.36 7.30 -5.41
C LEU A 26 -2.92 6.04 -6.09
N MET A 27 -4.10 6.11 -6.70
CA MET A 27 -4.69 4.99 -7.44
C MET A 27 -4.23 4.84 -8.88
N LYS A 28 -3.63 5.88 -9.46
CA LYS A 28 -3.21 5.86 -10.87
C LYS A 28 -2.27 4.66 -11.15
N PRO A 29 -2.53 3.82 -12.16
CA PRO A 29 -1.67 2.69 -12.47
C PRO A 29 -0.24 3.11 -12.86
N GLY A 30 0.70 2.18 -12.67
CA GLY A 30 2.09 2.32 -13.09
C GLY A 30 3.00 3.01 -12.08
N SER A 31 4.29 3.08 -12.43
CA SER A 31 5.32 3.70 -11.61
C SER A 31 5.62 5.11 -12.10
N GLN A 32 5.80 6.03 -11.16
CA GLN A 32 6.20 7.40 -11.43
C GLN A 32 7.46 7.71 -10.62
N ILE A 33 8.47 8.24 -11.28
CA ILE A 33 9.67 8.79 -10.65
C ILE A 33 9.74 10.24 -11.11
N THR A 34 9.70 11.18 -10.17
CA THR A 34 9.85 12.60 -10.49
C THR A 34 11.23 13.10 -10.08
N LYS A 35 11.58 14.31 -10.53
CA LYS A 35 12.88 14.94 -10.25
C LYS A 35 13.11 15.28 -8.76
N GLU A 36 12.10 15.15 -7.92
CA GLU A 36 12.16 15.47 -6.47
C GLU A 36 12.34 14.20 -5.62
N ASP A 37 12.94 13.15 -6.18
CA ASP A 37 13.11 11.83 -5.52
C ASP A 37 11.79 11.19 -5.05
N PHE A 38 10.66 11.66 -5.59
CA PHE A 38 9.37 11.02 -5.37
C PHE A 38 9.28 9.78 -6.26
N VAL A 39 9.22 8.63 -5.61
CA VAL A 39 8.96 7.34 -6.25
C VAL A 39 7.56 6.93 -5.83
N LYS A 40 6.72 6.65 -6.82
CA LYS A 40 5.43 6.01 -6.65
C LYS A 40 5.41 4.72 -7.46
N ILE A 41 5.05 3.61 -6.83
CA ILE A 41 4.92 2.31 -7.47
C ILE A 41 3.53 1.77 -7.18
N THR A 42 2.73 1.59 -8.22
CA THR A 42 1.40 0.98 -8.13
C THR A 42 1.41 -0.41 -8.77
N VAL A 43 1.00 -1.42 -8.02
CA VAL A 43 0.99 -2.83 -8.45
C VAL A 43 -0.31 -3.52 -8.06
N THR A 44 -0.66 -4.57 -8.79
CA THR A 44 -1.85 -5.40 -8.53
C THR A 44 -1.41 -6.80 -8.08
N GLY A 45 -1.96 -7.25 -6.96
CA GLY A 45 -1.71 -8.58 -6.38
C GLY A 45 -0.56 -8.60 -5.36
N ILE A 46 -0.69 -9.52 -4.40
CA ILE A 46 0.24 -9.66 -3.28
C ILE A 46 1.66 -10.03 -3.74
N GLU A 47 1.79 -10.87 -4.76
CA GLU A 47 3.08 -11.28 -5.30
C GLU A 47 3.84 -10.12 -5.96
N GLN A 48 3.13 -9.12 -6.51
CA GLN A 48 3.80 -7.98 -7.13
C GLN A 48 4.29 -6.98 -6.09
N ILE A 49 3.53 -6.74 -5.01
CA ILE A 49 4.01 -5.85 -3.93
C ILE A 49 5.19 -6.48 -3.18
N LYS A 50 5.22 -7.81 -3.03
CA LYS A 50 6.37 -8.55 -2.51
C LYS A 50 7.64 -8.28 -3.33
N LYS A 51 7.55 -8.35 -4.67
CA LYS A 51 8.68 -7.99 -5.55
C LYS A 51 9.14 -6.55 -5.42
N VAL A 52 8.23 -5.63 -5.09
CA VAL A 52 8.62 -4.23 -4.82
C VAL A 52 9.36 -4.13 -3.49
N ILE A 53 8.90 -4.85 -2.46
CA ILE A 53 9.55 -4.93 -1.14
C ILE A 53 10.95 -5.58 -1.26
N ASP A 54 11.14 -6.55 -2.15
CA ASP A 54 12.46 -7.15 -2.46
C ASP A 54 13.50 -6.12 -2.94
N LEU A 55 13.07 -4.99 -3.51
CA LEU A 55 13.96 -3.94 -4.00
C LEU A 55 14.36 -2.94 -2.91
N MET A 56 13.72 -3.00 -1.73
CA MET A 56 13.99 -2.07 -0.64
C MET A 56 15.22 -2.50 0.16
N PRO A 57 16.06 -1.55 0.61
CA PRO A 57 17.11 -1.83 1.57
C PRO A 57 16.56 -2.44 2.87
N ALA A 58 17.41 -3.24 3.53
CA ALA A 58 17.14 -3.66 4.91
C ALA A 58 17.07 -2.44 5.86
N ASP A 59 16.36 -2.62 6.97
CA ASP A 59 16.16 -1.61 8.04
C ASP A 59 15.27 -0.41 7.63
N GLU A 60 14.67 -0.46 6.45
CA GLU A 60 13.65 0.50 6.00
C GLU A 60 12.30 0.32 6.70
N GLN A 61 11.47 1.37 6.63
CA GLN A 61 10.14 1.40 7.22
C GLN A 61 9.06 1.62 6.17
N ILE A 62 7.98 0.86 6.27
CA ILE A 62 6.77 1.03 5.48
C ILE A 62 5.63 1.43 6.41
N LEU A 63 5.03 2.59 6.14
CA LEU A 63 3.79 3.02 6.78
C LEU A 63 2.61 2.66 5.89
N TRP A 64 1.69 1.87 6.42
CA TRP A 64 0.50 1.42 5.71
C TRP A 64 -0.75 2.05 6.29
N GLY A 65 -1.24 3.09 5.61
CA GLY A 65 -2.54 3.69 5.88
C GLY A 65 -3.68 2.99 5.14
N GLY A 66 -4.84 2.99 5.78
CA GLY A 66 -6.11 2.50 5.25
C GLY A 66 -7.24 2.81 6.24
N MET A 67 -8.47 2.81 5.74
CA MET A 67 -9.68 3.02 6.54
C MET A 67 -10.57 1.78 6.47
N ASP A 68 -11.34 1.52 7.52
CA ASP A 68 -12.46 0.57 7.48
C ASP A 68 -13.77 1.36 7.40
N LEU A 69 -14.29 1.50 6.18
CA LEU A 69 -15.56 2.18 5.91
C LEU A 69 -16.65 1.17 5.55
N THR A 70 -16.48 -0.10 5.94
CA THR A 70 -17.44 -1.17 5.64
C THR A 70 -18.81 -0.80 6.22
N GLY A 71 -19.85 -0.82 5.38
CA GLY A 71 -21.21 -0.43 5.77
C GLY A 71 -21.46 1.07 5.92
N GLN A 72 -20.43 1.92 5.76
CA GLN A 72 -20.53 3.39 5.81
C GLN A 72 -20.58 4.03 4.42
N VAL A 73 -20.20 3.29 3.39
CA VAL A 73 -20.21 3.72 1.99
C VAL A 73 -21.10 2.81 1.14
N PRO A 74 -21.67 3.30 0.03
CA PRO A 74 -22.42 2.47 -0.91
C PRO A 74 -21.61 1.26 -1.37
N GLU A 75 -22.30 0.14 -1.62
CA GLU A 75 -21.69 -1.05 -2.17
C GLU A 75 -20.96 -0.74 -3.49
N GLY A 76 -19.75 -1.26 -3.64
CA GLY A 76 -18.90 -0.99 -4.80
C GLY A 76 -18.09 0.30 -4.74
N THR A 77 -18.24 1.13 -3.68
CA THR A 77 -17.37 2.30 -3.49
C THR A 77 -15.93 1.85 -3.26
N VAL A 78 -15.01 2.35 -4.07
CA VAL A 78 -13.58 2.11 -3.90
C VAL A 78 -13.00 3.13 -2.95
N TYR A 79 -12.27 2.67 -1.93
CA TYR A 79 -11.57 3.51 -0.96
C TYR A 79 -10.30 2.80 -0.48
N PHE A 80 -9.39 3.55 0.16
CA PHE A 80 -8.20 2.95 0.75
C PHE A 80 -8.57 2.16 1.99
N THR A 81 -8.24 0.89 1.97
CA THR A 81 -8.59 -0.06 3.03
C THR A 81 -7.55 -1.17 3.10
N PHE A 82 -7.61 -1.96 4.17
CA PHE A 82 -6.69 -3.07 4.36
C PHE A 82 -7.24 -4.36 3.74
N PRO A 83 -6.35 -5.23 3.21
CA PRO A 83 -6.75 -6.57 2.81
C PRO A 83 -7.16 -7.43 4.01
N PRO A 84 -7.78 -8.61 3.77
CA PRO A 84 -8.10 -9.54 4.85
C PRO A 84 -6.88 -9.83 5.72
N GLN A 85 -7.10 -10.06 7.02
CA GLN A 85 -6.03 -10.21 8.01
C GLN A 85 -4.95 -11.22 7.59
N LYS A 86 -5.34 -12.33 6.94
CA LYS A 86 -4.40 -13.31 6.38
C LYS A 86 -3.34 -12.70 5.45
N LEU A 87 -3.74 -11.79 4.55
CA LEU A 87 -2.82 -11.13 3.62
C LEU A 87 -1.98 -10.06 4.34
N ILE A 88 -2.53 -9.42 5.38
CA ILE A 88 -1.77 -8.50 6.23
C ILE A 88 -0.66 -9.28 6.93
N ASP A 89 -0.99 -10.37 7.61
CA ASP A 89 -0.03 -11.21 8.35
C ASP A 89 1.07 -11.74 7.42
N GLU A 90 0.68 -12.16 6.21
CA GLU A 90 1.61 -12.61 5.18
C GLU A 90 2.61 -11.50 4.77
N LEU A 91 2.14 -10.26 4.58
CA LEU A 91 3.02 -9.13 4.26
C LEU A 91 3.90 -8.71 5.45
N VAL A 92 3.37 -8.76 6.68
CA VAL A 92 4.14 -8.48 7.90
C VAL A 92 5.30 -9.46 8.04
N GLU A 93 5.02 -10.76 7.91
CA GLU A 93 6.04 -11.80 7.98
C GLU A 93 7.04 -11.68 6.82
N TYR A 94 6.56 -11.36 5.61
CA TYR A 94 7.42 -11.16 4.45
C TYR A 94 8.41 -9.99 4.61
N CYS A 95 7.95 -8.85 5.15
CA CYS A 95 8.78 -7.70 5.48
C CYS A 95 9.78 -8.01 6.60
N LYS A 96 9.33 -8.70 7.66
CA LYS A 96 10.18 -9.10 8.79
C LYS A 96 11.37 -9.94 8.34
N ASN A 97 11.15 -10.91 7.45
CA ASN A 97 12.22 -11.75 6.88
C ASN A 97 13.25 -10.97 6.05
N ARG A 98 12.95 -9.72 5.66
CA ARG A 98 13.84 -8.79 4.95
C ARG A 98 14.39 -7.68 5.83
N LYS A 99 14.13 -7.74 7.14
CA LYS A 99 14.43 -6.66 8.10
C LYS A 99 13.78 -5.32 7.72
N ILE A 100 12.61 -5.36 7.08
CA ILE A 100 11.81 -4.17 6.81
C ILE A 100 10.70 -4.12 7.86
N THR A 101 10.50 -2.95 8.48
CA THR A 101 9.45 -2.78 9.48
C THR A 101 8.18 -2.26 8.82
N LEU A 102 7.08 -3.01 8.93
CA LEU A 102 5.77 -2.62 8.41
C LEU A 102 4.86 -2.17 9.56
N TYR A 103 4.45 -0.91 9.55
CA TYR A 103 3.50 -0.34 10.52
C TYR A 103 2.14 -0.16 9.86
N SER A 104 1.11 -0.86 10.36
CA SER A 104 -0.28 -0.59 9.96
C SER A 104 -0.85 0.54 10.81
N LEU A 105 -1.19 1.66 10.17
CA LEU A 105 -1.87 2.79 10.80
C LEU A 105 -3.39 2.54 10.78
N LYS A 106 -3.84 1.48 11.46
CA LYS A 106 -5.27 1.25 11.67
C LYS A 106 -5.76 2.32 12.62
N GLU A 107 -6.72 3.15 12.21
CA GLU A 107 -7.44 3.98 13.17
C GLU A 107 -8.18 3.05 14.16
N PRO A 108 -8.17 3.38 15.47
CA PRO A 108 -8.80 2.58 16.52
C PRO A 108 -10.33 2.55 16.42
#